data_AF-A0A956MH06-F1
#
_entry.id   AF-A0A956MH06-F1
#
_cell.length_a   1.000
_cell.length_b   1.000
_cell.length_c   1.000
_cell.angle_alpha   90.00
_cell.angle_beta   90.00
_cell.angle_gamma   90.00
#
_symmetry.space_group_name_H-M   'P 1'
#
loop_
_entity.id
_entity.type
_entity.pdbx_description
1 polymer ?
#
loop_
_entity_poly.entity_id
_entity_poly.type
_entity_poly.pdbx_seq_one_letter_code
_entity_poly.pdbx_strand_id
1 'polypeptide(L)'
;DVYVRRKLGQEPVRYPHPDLEMTLEPTYGVIVYQEQVMRIANVLAGFSLAEADVLRKAVGKKIQELIEKELGTFVTRAVERGVNKKIAEDLAQQIETFGRYGFNKSHAAAYSLISYQTAWLKAHYPAEFMAALLSSVLDKTDDVVTYIGECRALPKSVERLEEPVQVLPPDVNQSRWKFTVVDPTRIRFGLGAVKGVGSAAVDSILKARTDGPFKSLFDFLERVELRALGKRATEALICAGALDAFGHRAQLLAGLDTAFAEVQARQAEEAAGQASLFGGEAAVARHAPPLPRVPEWQEPVRLAREKETLGFFISGHPLERLRDVVEAFGSTRTSDLKERGGQPVDLAGVVTSVARQISRRDNSEWGKVTLEDFHGSATILAFKDAWEGHKALLQQDALVLISGKVSGRERDEEDPPVFLDSALLLDDLTDSERLAVQIELDFEASRPPDIARVREVLARHPGKAPVEFRVGQDNGRPAPRLRSRSLCVRPDIDTLNELRALLGDRRVRLIRR
;
A
#
# COMPACT_ATOMS: atom_id res chain seq x y z
N ASP A 1 10.17 -24.48 15.47
CA ASP A 1 9.31 -24.70 16.66
C ASP A 1 10.09 -24.81 17.96
N VAL A 2 10.96 -25.82 18.15
CA VAL A 2 11.74 -25.98 19.40
C VAL A 2 12.52 -24.71 19.76
N TYR A 3 13.23 -24.12 18.79
CA TYR A 3 13.95 -22.86 18.96
C TYR A 3 13.04 -21.73 19.48
N VAL A 4 11.83 -21.60 18.90
CA VAL A 4 10.88 -20.53 19.25
C VAL A 4 10.34 -20.74 20.67
N ARG A 5 9.86 -21.94 21.00
CA ARG A 5 9.35 -22.24 22.35
C ARG A 5 10.38 -21.99 23.44
N ARG A 6 11.64 -22.38 23.19
CA ARG A 6 12.74 -22.13 24.13
C ARG A 6 13.08 -20.65 24.26
N LYS A 7 13.17 -19.93 23.15
CA LYS A 7 13.38 -18.47 23.14
C LYS A 7 12.27 -17.73 23.90
N LEU A 8 11.03 -18.19 23.81
CA LEU A 8 9.86 -17.63 24.50
C LEU A 8 9.69 -18.13 25.94
N GLY A 9 10.57 -19.00 26.44
CA GLY A 9 10.48 -19.55 27.80
C GLY A 9 9.35 -20.57 28.02
N GLN A 10 8.72 -21.05 26.94
CA GLN A 10 7.64 -22.04 26.97
C GLN A 10 8.16 -23.48 27.12
N GLU A 11 9.45 -23.69 26.85
CA GLU A 11 10.16 -24.96 26.99
C GLU A 11 11.54 -24.69 27.61
N PRO A 12 11.97 -25.44 28.65
CA PRO A 12 13.28 -25.22 29.27
C PRO A 12 14.42 -25.52 28.29
N VAL A 13 15.44 -24.66 28.26
CA VAL A 13 16.67 -24.90 27.49
C VAL A 13 17.43 -26.04 28.15
N ARG A 14 17.79 -27.05 27.35
CA ARG A 14 18.61 -28.19 27.79
C ARG A 14 19.78 -28.38 26.85
N TYR A 15 20.94 -28.62 27.43
CA TYR A 15 22.17 -28.94 26.72
C TYR A 15 22.45 -30.44 26.84
N PRO A 16 22.85 -31.12 25.75
CA PRO A 16 23.18 -32.55 25.80
C PRO A 16 24.38 -32.87 26.71
N HIS A 17 25.30 -31.91 26.90
CA HIS A 17 26.46 -32.04 27.75
C HIS A 17 26.85 -30.66 28.32
N PRO A 18 27.34 -30.55 29.57
CA PRO A 18 27.76 -29.26 30.17
C PRO A 18 28.73 -28.47 29.30
N ASP A 19 29.75 -29.13 28.73
CA ASP A 19 30.75 -28.46 27.88
C ASP A 19 30.18 -27.87 26.57
N LEU A 20 28.96 -28.23 26.19
CA LEU A 20 28.29 -27.68 25.00
C LEU A 20 27.47 -26.42 25.28
N GLU A 21 27.32 -26.02 26.54
CA GLU A 21 26.53 -24.84 26.93
C GLU A 21 26.99 -23.60 26.16
N MET A 22 28.27 -23.23 26.23
CA MET A 22 28.82 -22.09 25.50
C MET A 22 28.61 -22.16 23.97
N THR A 23 28.57 -23.36 23.39
CA THR A 23 28.46 -23.54 21.93
C THR A 23 27.01 -23.38 21.46
N LEU A 24 26.05 -23.83 22.27
CA LEU A 24 24.65 -23.92 21.92
C LEU A 24 23.77 -22.88 22.63
N GLU A 25 24.30 -22.16 23.61
CA GLU A 25 23.61 -21.06 24.31
C GLU A 25 23.05 -20.02 23.34
N PRO A 26 23.80 -19.50 22.35
CA PRO A 26 23.26 -18.50 21.41
C PRO A 26 22.08 -19.01 20.57
N THR A 27 21.85 -20.33 20.55
CA THR A 27 20.78 -20.98 19.80
C THR A 27 19.85 -21.82 20.69
N TYR A 28 19.80 -21.52 22.00
CA TYR A 28 18.90 -22.16 22.95
C TYR A 28 19.00 -23.70 22.96
N GLY A 29 20.21 -24.24 22.85
CA GLY A 29 20.44 -25.69 22.86
C GLY A 29 20.12 -26.41 21.55
N VAL A 30 19.82 -25.68 20.46
CA VAL A 30 19.51 -26.24 19.14
C VAL A 30 20.73 -26.12 18.22
N ILE A 31 21.10 -27.18 17.51
CA ILE A 31 22.17 -27.14 16.50
C ILE A 31 21.61 -26.47 15.24
N VAL A 32 22.11 -25.27 14.92
CA VAL A 32 21.65 -24.46 13.77
C VAL A 32 22.78 -24.20 12.77
N TYR A 33 24.01 -24.06 13.25
CA TYR A 33 25.15 -23.64 12.43
C TYR A 33 26.18 -24.73 12.21
N GLN A 34 26.80 -24.71 11.04
CA GLN A 34 27.91 -25.59 10.69
C GLN A 34 29.10 -25.43 11.65
N GLU A 35 29.37 -24.20 12.09
CA GLU A 35 30.40 -23.88 13.06
C GLU A 35 30.11 -24.48 14.44
N GLN A 36 28.83 -24.71 14.79
CA GLN A 36 28.47 -25.41 16.02
C GLN A 36 28.82 -26.90 15.92
N VAL A 37 28.58 -27.55 14.78
CA VAL A 37 28.99 -28.95 14.55
C VAL A 37 30.51 -29.08 14.69
N MET A 38 31.27 -28.17 14.09
CA MET A 38 32.72 -28.17 14.21
C MET A 38 33.16 -28.03 15.67
N ARG A 39 32.50 -27.12 16.42
CA ARG A 39 32.83 -26.89 17.83
C ARG A 39 32.42 -28.06 18.73
N ILE A 40 31.29 -28.72 18.47
CA ILE A 40 30.88 -29.94 19.20
C ILE A 40 31.93 -31.04 19.02
N ALA A 41 32.38 -31.30 17.80
CA ALA A 41 33.42 -32.29 17.51
C ALA A 41 34.76 -31.93 18.18
N ASN A 42 35.14 -30.65 18.16
CA ASN A 42 36.35 -30.17 18.83
C ASN A 42 36.29 -30.32 20.36
N VAL A 43 35.17 -29.89 20.97
CA VAL A 43 35.01 -29.88 22.43
C VAL A 43 34.90 -31.29 22.98
N LEU A 44 34.00 -32.12 22.43
CA LEU A 44 33.72 -33.45 22.99
C LEU A 44 34.70 -34.51 22.50
N ALA A 45 35.02 -34.55 21.20
CA ALA A 45 35.85 -35.60 20.60
C ALA A 45 37.30 -35.19 20.35
N GLY A 46 37.69 -33.95 20.66
CA GLY A 46 39.08 -33.49 20.56
C GLY A 46 39.55 -33.31 19.13
N PHE A 47 38.62 -33.18 18.17
CA PHE A 47 38.97 -32.94 16.77
C PHE A 47 39.72 -31.60 16.66
N SER A 48 40.81 -31.58 15.91
CA SER A 48 41.38 -30.33 15.39
C SER A 48 40.34 -29.61 14.54
N LEU A 49 40.49 -28.29 14.35
CA LEU A 49 39.57 -27.53 13.51
C LEU A 49 39.58 -28.01 12.04
N ALA A 50 40.70 -28.57 11.58
CA ALA A 50 40.81 -29.18 10.26
C ALA A 50 39.99 -30.47 10.16
N GLU A 51 40.12 -31.39 11.12
CA GLU A 51 39.29 -32.61 11.18
C GLU A 51 37.79 -32.26 11.31
N ALA A 52 37.47 -31.28 12.14
CA ALA A 52 36.10 -30.80 12.32
C ALA A 52 35.51 -30.22 11.02
N ASP A 53 36.32 -29.54 10.18
CA ASP A 53 35.90 -29.08 8.86
C ASP A 53 35.69 -30.23 7.87
N VAL A 54 36.46 -31.33 7.97
CA VAL A 54 36.22 -32.55 7.18
C VAL A 54 34.84 -33.12 7.52
N LEU A 55 34.52 -33.29 8.81
CA LEU A 55 33.20 -33.73 9.26
C LEU A 55 32.09 -32.78 8.77
N ARG A 56 32.28 -31.46 8.90
CA ARG A 56 31.32 -30.46 8.39
C ARG A 56 31.10 -30.61 6.88
N LYS A 57 32.16 -30.77 6.09
CA LYS A 57 32.07 -30.96 4.62
C LYS A 57 31.38 -32.27 4.27
N ALA A 58 31.68 -33.35 4.98
CA ALA A 58 31.05 -34.65 4.79
C ALA A 58 29.53 -34.55 4.99
N VAL A 59 29.13 -33.97 6.13
CA VAL A 59 27.73 -33.75 6.54
C VAL A 59 27.01 -32.79 5.57
N GLY A 60 27.65 -31.67 5.20
CA GLY A 60 27.06 -30.69 4.28
C GLY A 60 26.92 -31.18 2.83
N LYS A 61 27.86 -32.02 2.35
CA LYS A 61 27.80 -32.63 1.00
C LYS A 61 27.05 -33.97 0.96
N LYS A 62 26.58 -34.47 2.11
CA LYS A 62 25.87 -35.76 2.23
C LYS A 62 26.69 -36.96 1.73
N ILE A 63 27.99 -36.99 2.02
CA ILE A 63 28.89 -38.08 1.61
C ILE A 63 28.79 -39.21 2.63
N GLN A 64 27.87 -40.15 2.43
CA GLN A 64 27.46 -41.15 3.44
C GLN A 64 28.65 -41.91 4.07
N GLU A 65 29.55 -42.46 3.24
CA GLU A 65 30.72 -43.21 3.73
C GLU A 65 31.63 -42.37 4.63
N LEU A 66 31.81 -41.09 4.30
CA LEU A 66 32.64 -40.17 5.08
C LEU A 66 31.92 -39.72 6.34
N ILE A 67 30.60 -39.52 6.29
CA ILE A 67 29.77 -39.20 7.45
C ILE A 67 29.85 -40.32 8.48
N GLU A 68 29.63 -41.57 8.07
CA GLU A 68 29.68 -42.74 8.96
C GLU A 68 31.05 -42.91 9.61
N LYS A 69 32.12 -42.73 8.81
CA LYS A 69 33.50 -42.80 9.30
C LYS A 69 33.81 -41.72 10.34
N GLU A 70 33.50 -40.47 10.04
CA GLU A 70 33.84 -39.34 10.90
C GLU A 70 32.95 -39.31 12.16
N LEU A 71 31.66 -39.66 12.05
CA LEU A 71 30.78 -39.79 13.21
C LEU A 71 31.14 -40.98 14.10
N GLY A 72 31.56 -42.11 13.52
CA GLY A 72 32.09 -43.23 14.29
C GLY A 72 33.36 -42.83 15.07
N THR A 73 34.24 -42.06 14.44
CA THR A 73 35.44 -41.49 15.09
C THR A 73 35.06 -40.52 16.21
N PHE A 74 34.07 -39.66 15.98
CA PHE A 74 33.53 -38.74 16.98
C PHE A 74 33.02 -39.48 18.22
N VAL A 75 32.19 -40.53 18.06
CA VAL A 75 31.63 -41.29 19.18
C VAL A 75 32.74 -41.96 19.99
N THR A 76 33.67 -42.65 19.33
CA THR A 76 34.79 -43.33 20.01
C THR A 76 35.62 -42.35 20.84
N ARG A 77 36.08 -41.26 20.22
CA ARG A 77 36.91 -40.26 20.92
C ARG A 77 36.15 -39.53 22.03
N ALA A 78 34.86 -39.26 21.85
CA ALA A 78 34.05 -38.63 22.90
C ALA A 78 33.94 -39.53 24.13
N VAL A 79 33.74 -40.84 23.95
CA VAL A 79 33.69 -41.81 25.05
C VAL A 79 35.05 -41.94 25.74
N GLU A 80 36.15 -41.99 25.00
CA GLU A 80 37.51 -41.99 25.56
C GLU A 80 37.80 -40.76 26.43
N ARG A 81 37.15 -39.63 26.12
CA ARG A 81 37.25 -38.38 26.88
C ARG A 81 36.22 -38.24 28.00
N GLY A 82 35.48 -39.31 28.31
CA GLY A 82 34.58 -39.39 29.45
C GLY A 82 33.13 -38.99 29.18
N VAL A 83 32.75 -38.73 27.91
CA VAL A 83 31.35 -38.47 27.55
C VAL A 83 30.55 -39.77 27.60
N ASN A 84 29.35 -39.73 28.16
CA ASN A 84 28.45 -40.88 28.18
C ASN A 84 28.16 -41.35 26.74
N LYS A 85 28.33 -42.64 26.47
CA LYS A 85 28.16 -43.23 25.13
C LYS A 85 26.81 -42.90 24.49
N LYS A 86 25.71 -42.94 25.25
CA LYS A 86 24.37 -42.61 24.73
C LYS A 86 24.29 -41.14 24.29
N ILE A 87 24.88 -40.23 25.05
CA ILE A 87 24.93 -38.81 24.70
C ILE A 87 25.74 -38.59 23.42
N ALA A 88 26.88 -39.29 23.27
CA ALA A 88 27.71 -39.20 22.08
C ALA A 88 27.00 -39.75 20.83
N GLU A 89 26.29 -40.88 20.95
CA GLU A 89 25.50 -41.47 19.86
C GLU A 89 24.31 -40.57 19.48
N ASP A 90 23.56 -40.05 20.46
CA ASP A 90 22.44 -39.13 20.22
C ASP A 90 22.91 -37.85 19.51
N LEU A 91 24.07 -37.28 19.92
CA LEU A 91 24.67 -36.13 19.27
C LEU A 91 25.15 -36.43 17.84
N ALA A 92 25.75 -37.60 17.61
CA ALA A 92 26.15 -38.02 16.27
C ALA A 92 24.95 -38.10 15.32
N GLN A 93 23.84 -38.69 15.79
CA GLN A 93 22.59 -38.76 15.02
C GLN A 93 22.00 -37.37 14.75
N GLN A 94 22.07 -36.46 15.73
CA GLN A 94 21.65 -35.06 15.53
C GLN A 94 22.54 -34.35 14.48
N ILE A 95 23.86 -34.57 14.50
CA ILE A 95 24.78 -34.00 13.51
C ILE A 95 24.51 -34.57 12.11
N GLU A 96 24.24 -35.87 12.00
CA GLU A 96 23.90 -36.52 10.72
C GLU A 96 22.60 -35.94 10.12
N THR A 97 21.55 -35.84 10.93
CA THR A 97 20.26 -35.27 10.50
C THR A 97 20.36 -33.77 10.21
N PHE A 98 21.23 -33.05 10.92
CA PHE A 98 21.54 -31.63 10.71
C PHE A 98 22.14 -31.35 9.32
N GLY A 99 22.88 -32.28 8.71
CA GLY A 99 23.46 -32.09 7.37
C GLY A 99 22.45 -31.76 6.27
N ARG A 100 21.16 -31.96 6.53
CA ARG A 100 20.07 -31.56 5.63
C ARG A 100 19.70 -30.07 5.70
N TYR A 101 19.94 -29.41 6.83
CA TYR A 101 19.42 -28.06 7.13
C TYR A 101 20.46 -27.09 7.72
N GLY A 102 21.69 -27.56 7.90
CA GLY A 102 22.73 -26.79 8.57
C GLY A 102 23.24 -25.60 7.77
N PHE A 103 23.22 -24.43 8.41
CA PHE A 103 23.54 -23.16 7.75
C PHE A 103 24.92 -22.63 8.14
N ASN A 104 25.55 -21.86 7.26
CA ASN A 104 26.83 -21.24 7.54
C ASN A 104 26.65 -19.92 8.33
N LYS A 105 27.23 -19.84 9.53
CA LYS A 105 27.01 -18.71 10.45
C LYS A 105 27.59 -17.41 9.93
N SER A 106 28.78 -17.42 9.32
CA SER A 106 29.40 -16.19 8.83
C SER A 106 28.58 -15.56 7.70
N HIS A 107 28.06 -16.35 6.76
CA HIS A 107 27.14 -15.89 5.72
C HIS A 107 25.82 -15.36 6.32
N ALA A 108 25.21 -16.11 7.25
CA ALA A 108 23.98 -15.66 7.91
C ALA A 108 24.17 -14.34 8.67
N ALA A 109 25.27 -14.18 9.41
CA ALA A 109 25.56 -12.99 10.20
C ALA A 109 25.74 -11.76 9.31
N ALA A 110 26.47 -11.88 8.20
CA ALA A 110 26.70 -10.79 7.25
C ALA A 110 25.39 -10.25 6.66
N TYR A 111 24.49 -11.14 6.21
CA TYR A 111 23.18 -10.71 5.69
C TYR A 111 22.22 -10.23 6.79
N SER A 112 22.28 -10.83 7.98
CA SER A 112 21.46 -10.38 9.12
C SER A 112 21.78 -8.96 9.54
N LEU A 113 23.06 -8.53 9.41
CA LEU A 113 23.45 -7.15 9.65
C LEU A 113 22.78 -6.19 8.66
N ILE A 114 22.72 -6.54 7.37
CA ILE A 114 22.03 -5.74 6.36
C ILE A 114 20.53 -5.66 6.69
N SER A 115 19.89 -6.79 7.02
CA SER A 115 18.48 -6.81 7.42
C SER A 115 18.20 -5.96 8.67
N TYR A 116 19.12 -5.96 9.64
CA TYR A 116 19.00 -5.10 10.82
C TYR A 116 19.15 -3.62 10.45
N GLN A 117 20.12 -3.28 9.59
CA GLN A 117 20.32 -1.91 9.11
C GLN A 117 19.09 -1.39 8.35
N THR A 118 18.48 -2.20 7.48
CA THR A 118 17.27 -1.80 6.75
C THR A 118 16.08 -1.64 7.68
N ALA A 119 15.87 -2.57 8.62
CA ALA A 119 14.81 -2.45 9.63
C ALA A 119 15.00 -1.22 10.51
N TRP A 120 16.24 -0.92 10.92
CA TRP A 120 16.57 0.25 11.73
C TRP A 120 16.29 1.55 10.95
N LEU A 121 16.70 1.64 9.69
CA LEU A 121 16.40 2.81 8.85
C LEU A 121 14.89 2.99 8.66
N LYS A 122 14.14 1.90 8.39
CA LYS A 122 12.68 1.94 8.29
C LYS A 122 12.01 2.42 9.58
N ALA A 123 12.52 1.99 10.74
CA ALA A 123 11.95 2.33 12.04
C ALA A 123 12.27 3.76 12.51
N HIS A 124 13.41 4.33 12.09
CA HIS A 124 13.90 5.63 12.57
C HIS A 124 13.81 6.76 11.54
N TYR A 125 13.87 6.45 10.25
CA TYR A 125 13.82 7.39 9.12
C TYR A 125 12.86 6.87 8.04
N PRO A 126 11.56 6.70 8.35
CA PRO A 126 10.62 6.02 7.48
C PRO A 126 10.43 6.74 6.15
N ALA A 127 10.34 8.08 6.13
CA ALA A 127 10.17 8.84 4.89
C ALA A 127 11.42 8.75 4.00
N GLU A 128 12.62 8.87 4.56
CA GLU A 128 13.89 8.74 3.83
C GLU A 128 14.09 7.32 3.30
N PHE A 129 13.80 6.31 4.13
CA PHE A 129 13.89 4.91 3.75
C PHE A 129 12.94 4.59 2.59
N MET A 130 11.67 5.01 2.70
CA MET A 130 10.69 4.78 1.64
C MET A 130 11.01 5.59 0.38
N ALA A 131 11.48 6.84 0.50
CA ALA A 131 11.90 7.62 -0.67
C ALA A 131 13.08 6.95 -1.40
N ALA A 132 14.05 6.40 -0.67
CA ALA A 132 15.15 5.64 -1.24
C ALA A 132 14.67 4.35 -1.94
N LEU A 133 13.77 3.61 -1.29
CA LEU A 133 13.19 2.37 -1.83
C LEU A 133 12.38 2.64 -3.10
N LEU A 134 11.46 3.61 -3.08
CA LEU A 134 10.71 4.06 -4.25
C LEU A 134 11.65 4.47 -5.40
N SER A 135 12.72 5.20 -5.08
CA SER A 135 13.69 5.65 -6.07
C SER A 135 14.56 4.54 -6.66
N SER A 136 14.69 3.40 -5.98
CA SER A 136 15.43 2.22 -6.45
C SER A 136 14.68 1.39 -7.50
N VAL A 137 13.35 1.57 -7.57
CA VAL A 137 12.45 0.84 -8.49
C VAL A 137 11.68 1.80 -9.40
N LEU A 138 12.22 2.99 -9.62
CA LEU A 138 11.57 4.10 -10.33
C LEU A 138 11.04 3.68 -11.73
N ASP A 139 11.73 2.74 -12.38
CA ASP A 139 11.40 2.24 -13.73
C ASP A 139 10.35 1.11 -13.71
N LYS A 140 9.94 0.65 -12.53
CA LYS A 140 9.02 -0.47 -12.30
C LYS A 140 7.74 0.02 -11.64
N THR A 141 6.78 0.42 -12.47
CA THR A 141 5.49 0.99 -12.03
C THR A 141 4.81 0.13 -10.95
N ASP A 142 4.74 -1.19 -11.13
CA ASP A 142 4.07 -2.08 -10.18
C ASP A 142 4.76 -2.10 -8.80
N ASP A 143 6.09 -2.06 -8.76
CA ASP A 143 6.87 -2.00 -7.51
C ASP A 143 6.68 -0.63 -6.83
N VAL A 144 6.66 0.47 -7.61
CA VAL A 144 6.37 1.82 -7.10
C VAL A 144 4.99 1.85 -6.44
N VAL A 145 3.95 1.33 -7.13
CA VAL A 145 2.59 1.26 -6.58
C VAL A 145 2.57 0.43 -5.29
N THR A 146 3.26 -0.70 -5.27
CA THR A 146 3.38 -1.56 -4.08
C THR A 146 3.98 -0.80 -2.90
N TYR A 147 5.10 -0.11 -3.10
CA TYR A 147 5.76 0.64 -2.04
C TYR A 147 4.99 1.89 -1.59
N ILE A 148 4.20 2.52 -2.46
CA ILE A 148 3.26 3.59 -2.05
C ILE A 148 2.17 3.01 -1.15
N GLY A 149 1.67 1.81 -1.46
CA GLY A 149 0.79 1.06 -0.56
C GLY A 149 1.46 0.77 0.78
N GLU A 150 2.74 0.39 0.78
CA GLU A 150 3.51 0.22 2.02
C GLU A 150 3.66 1.52 2.81
N CYS A 151 3.89 2.67 2.16
CA CYS A 151 3.93 3.98 2.83
C CYS A 151 2.64 4.27 3.61
N ARG A 152 1.48 3.90 3.04
CA ARG A 152 0.16 4.02 3.69
C ARG A 152 0.00 3.03 4.84
N ALA A 153 0.55 1.83 4.70
CA ALA A 153 0.46 0.77 5.70
C ALA A 153 1.54 0.85 6.80
N LEU A 154 2.54 1.73 6.69
CA LEU A 154 3.64 1.85 7.65
C LEU A 154 3.21 1.92 9.12
N PRO A 155 2.16 2.68 9.50
CA PRO A 155 1.68 2.71 10.89
C PRO A 155 1.35 1.32 11.48
N LYS A 156 1.03 0.32 10.64
CA LYS A 156 0.79 -1.07 11.09
C LYS A 156 2.06 -1.78 11.59
N SER A 157 3.23 -1.34 11.14
CA SER A 157 4.53 -2.02 11.39
C SER A 157 5.56 -1.15 12.10
N VAL A 158 5.34 0.17 12.16
CA VAL A 158 6.24 1.13 12.79
C VAL A 158 5.47 1.86 13.89
N GLU A 159 5.56 1.37 15.12
CA GLU A 159 4.80 1.87 16.28
C GLU A 159 4.98 3.38 16.56
N ARG A 160 6.11 3.95 16.16
CA ARG A 160 6.42 5.38 16.34
C ARG A 160 5.71 6.30 15.36
N LEU A 161 5.07 5.75 14.34
CA LEU A 161 4.46 6.50 13.26
C LEU A 161 2.94 6.54 13.47
N GLU A 162 2.40 7.70 13.89
CA GLU A 162 0.96 7.87 14.11
C GLU A 162 0.18 8.05 12.79
N GLU A 163 0.80 8.70 11.80
CA GLU A 163 0.21 9.00 10.50
C GLU A 163 0.97 8.32 9.35
N PRO A 164 0.29 7.93 8.26
CA PRO A 164 0.96 7.32 7.11
C PRO A 164 1.97 8.28 6.46
N VAL A 165 3.01 7.72 5.84
CA VAL A 165 3.91 8.52 5.00
C VAL A 165 3.17 8.86 3.71
N GLN A 166 2.84 10.13 3.52
CA GLN A 166 2.08 10.59 2.37
C GLN A 166 3.00 10.79 1.17
N VAL A 167 2.61 10.24 0.03
CA VAL A 167 3.28 10.50 -1.25
C VAL A 167 2.51 11.57 -2.00
N LEU A 168 3.04 12.79 -2.00
CA LEU A 168 2.47 13.96 -2.65
C LEU A 168 2.64 13.88 -4.17
N PRO A 169 1.70 14.40 -4.98
CA PRO A 169 1.81 14.42 -6.43
C PRO A 169 3.09 15.11 -6.91
N PRO A 170 3.58 14.78 -8.12
CA PRO A 170 4.71 15.49 -8.69
C PRO A 170 4.40 16.99 -8.82
N ASP A 171 5.44 17.81 -8.88
CA ASP A 171 5.34 19.26 -9.07
C ASP A 171 6.61 19.72 -9.81
N VAL A 172 6.48 20.35 -10.98
CA VAL A 172 7.63 20.82 -11.77
C VAL A 172 8.52 21.81 -11.02
N ASN A 173 7.99 22.54 -10.04
CA ASN A 173 8.73 23.48 -9.21
C ASN A 173 9.43 22.84 -8.00
N GLN A 174 9.04 21.63 -7.58
CA GLN A 174 9.58 20.99 -6.36
C GLN A 174 10.24 19.64 -6.62
N SER A 175 9.62 18.79 -7.45
CA SER A 175 10.07 17.43 -7.72
C SER A 175 11.44 17.39 -8.39
N ARG A 176 12.16 16.30 -8.16
CA ARG A 176 13.41 15.95 -8.85
C ARG A 176 13.18 14.73 -9.73
N TRP A 177 14.24 14.18 -10.32
CA TRP A 177 14.19 12.88 -11.01
C TRP A 177 13.63 11.80 -10.09
N LYS A 178 14.24 11.64 -8.91
CA LYS A 178 13.89 10.68 -7.86
C LYS A 178 12.84 11.21 -6.89
N PHE A 179 12.24 10.30 -6.11
CA PHE A 179 11.40 10.66 -4.98
C PHE A 179 12.21 11.45 -3.97
N THR A 180 11.62 12.53 -3.44
CA THR A 180 12.33 13.47 -2.56
C THR A 180 11.57 13.62 -1.25
N VAL A 181 12.26 13.52 -0.12
CA VAL A 181 11.66 13.77 1.20
C VAL A 181 11.35 15.26 1.33
N VAL A 182 10.12 15.59 1.70
CA VAL A 182 9.70 16.96 2.01
C VAL A 182 9.86 17.21 3.50
N ASP A 183 9.42 16.24 4.32
CA ASP A 183 9.53 16.21 5.78
C ASP A 183 9.34 14.77 6.29
N PRO A 184 9.40 14.50 7.62
CA PRO A 184 9.36 13.14 8.16
C PRO A 184 8.12 12.30 7.82
N THR A 185 7.04 12.90 7.32
CA THR A 185 5.80 12.21 6.96
C THR A 185 5.38 12.42 5.51
N ARG A 186 6.15 13.17 4.70
CA ARG A 186 5.77 13.48 3.32
C ARG A 186 6.93 13.28 2.34
N ILE A 187 6.64 12.56 1.27
CA ILE A 187 7.53 12.33 0.13
C ILE A 187 6.90 12.96 -1.11
N ARG A 188 7.69 13.70 -1.88
CA ARG A 188 7.29 14.23 -3.18
C ARG A 188 7.59 13.22 -4.28
N PHE A 189 6.61 12.95 -5.13
CA PHE A 189 6.76 12.07 -6.28
C PHE A 189 7.87 12.55 -7.24
N GLY A 190 8.70 11.63 -7.70
CA GLY A 190 9.77 11.92 -8.67
C GLY A 190 9.23 12.07 -10.09
N LEU A 191 9.69 13.08 -10.84
CA LEU A 191 9.27 13.31 -12.23
C LEU A 191 9.63 12.13 -13.14
N GLY A 192 10.69 11.39 -12.83
CA GLY A 192 11.10 10.22 -13.62
C GLY A 192 10.14 9.04 -13.51
N ALA A 193 9.33 8.96 -12.45
CA ALA A 193 8.34 7.90 -12.27
C ALA A 193 7.03 8.19 -13.03
N VAL A 194 6.90 9.33 -13.71
CA VAL A 194 5.73 9.64 -14.54
C VAL A 194 5.86 8.90 -15.88
N LYS A 195 4.89 8.04 -16.19
CA LYS A 195 4.90 7.22 -17.41
C LYS A 195 4.93 8.11 -18.66
N GLY A 196 5.91 7.85 -19.52
CA GLY A 196 6.11 8.61 -20.76
C GLY A 196 6.96 9.87 -20.61
N VAL A 197 7.51 10.14 -19.43
CA VAL A 197 8.48 11.22 -19.18
C VAL A 197 9.89 10.62 -19.08
N GLY A 198 10.76 10.93 -20.03
CA GLY A 198 12.13 10.43 -20.06
C GLY A 198 13.13 11.26 -19.24
N SER A 199 14.33 10.73 -19.00
CA SER A 199 15.42 11.43 -18.30
C SER A 199 15.79 12.76 -18.94
N ALA A 200 15.94 12.81 -20.26
CA ALA A 200 16.24 14.04 -20.99
C ALA A 200 15.17 15.13 -20.77
N ALA A 201 13.90 14.76 -20.67
CA ALA A 201 12.81 15.69 -20.40
C ALA A 201 12.91 16.27 -18.99
N VAL A 202 13.17 15.43 -17.99
CA VAL A 202 13.33 15.87 -16.60
C VAL A 202 14.58 16.72 -16.43
N ASP A 203 15.70 16.33 -17.03
CA ASP A 203 16.94 17.13 -16.99
C ASP A 203 16.72 18.52 -17.60
N SER A 204 15.97 18.60 -18.70
CA SER A 204 15.57 19.88 -19.30
C SER A 204 14.73 20.74 -18.34
N ILE A 205 13.74 20.13 -17.66
CA ILE A 205 12.92 20.82 -16.65
C ILE A 205 13.78 21.34 -15.49
N LEU A 206 14.66 20.50 -14.95
CA LEU A 206 15.52 20.86 -13.82
C LEU A 206 16.52 21.95 -14.16
N LYS A 207 17.09 21.90 -15.37
CA LYS A 207 17.97 22.93 -15.91
C LYS A 207 17.22 24.25 -16.10
N ALA A 208 16.06 24.22 -16.75
CA ALA A 208 15.23 25.42 -16.95
C ALA A 208 14.83 26.06 -15.61
N ARG A 209 14.56 25.26 -14.58
CA ARG A 209 14.18 25.73 -13.24
C ARG A 209 15.29 26.47 -12.49
N THR A 210 16.57 26.40 -12.91
CA THR A 210 17.64 27.15 -12.23
C THR A 210 17.44 28.66 -12.33
N ASP A 211 16.71 29.12 -13.35
CA ASP A 211 16.40 30.54 -13.57
C ASP A 211 15.23 31.03 -12.69
N GLY A 212 14.71 30.18 -11.81
CA GLY A 212 13.62 30.46 -10.87
C GLY A 212 12.41 29.54 -11.07
N PRO A 213 11.40 29.61 -10.17
CA PRO A 213 10.19 28.82 -10.32
C PRO A 213 9.43 29.20 -11.60
N PHE A 214 8.80 28.21 -12.21
CA PHE A 214 7.86 28.40 -13.31
C PHE A 214 6.57 29.05 -12.80
N LYS A 215 6.01 29.97 -13.57
CA LYS A 215 4.85 30.79 -13.18
C LYS A 215 3.57 30.41 -13.93
N SER A 216 3.69 29.77 -15.08
CA SER A 216 2.54 29.38 -15.92
C SER A 216 2.94 28.24 -16.87
N LEU A 217 1.95 27.62 -17.51
CA LEU A 217 2.19 26.64 -18.59
C LEU A 217 3.04 27.23 -19.71
N PHE A 218 2.81 28.50 -20.06
CA PHE A 218 3.54 29.16 -21.14
C PHE A 218 5.01 29.40 -20.76
N ASP A 219 5.25 29.99 -19.58
CA ASP A 219 6.60 30.20 -19.03
C ASP A 219 7.37 28.88 -18.88
N PHE A 220 6.68 27.80 -18.48
CA PHE A 220 7.25 26.47 -18.45
C PHE A 220 7.69 25.98 -19.84
N LEU A 221 6.81 26.04 -20.84
CA LEU A 221 7.10 25.57 -22.21
C LEU A 221 8.16 26.42 -22.93
N GLU A 222 8.21 27.72 -22.66
CA GLU A 222 9.19 28.65 -23.26
C GLU A 222 10.62 28.37 -22.77
N ARG A 223 10.77 27.95 -21.51
CA ARG A 223 12.08 27.74 -20.87
C ARG A 223 12.64 26.32 -21.04
N VAL A 224 11.78 25.33 -21.26
CA VAL A 224 12.20 23.92 -21.46
C VAL A 224 12.52 23.62 -22.91
N GLU A 225 13.39 22.65 -23.15
CA GLU A 225 13.76 22.21 -24.48
C GLU A 225 12.64 21.32 -25.06
N LEU A 226 11.79 21.87 -25.93
CA LEU A 226 10.63 21.16 -26.51
C LEU A 226 10.99 19.90 -27.32
N ARG A 227 12.24 19.76 -27.76
CA ARG A 227 12.74 18.53 -28.40
C ARG A 227 12.89 17.39 -27.40
N ALA A 228 13.26 17.70 -26.15
CA ALA A 228 13.36 16.74 -25.06
C ALA A 228 12.00 16.51 -24.40
N LEU A 229 11.20 17.58 -24.21
CA LEU A 229 9.86 17.51 -23.65
C LEU A 229 8.79 17.76 -24.73
N GLY A 230 8.40 16.67 -25.40
CA GLY A 230 7.32 16.72 -26.39
C GLY A 230 5.92 16.88 -25.77
N LYS A 231 4.93 17.13 -26.64
CA LYS A 231 3.52 17.30 -26.26
C LYS A 231 2.99 16.16 -25.40
N ARG A 232 3.18 14.91 -25.82
CA ARG A 232 2.70 13.71 -25.08
C ARG A 232 3.29 13.60 -23.67
N ALA A 233 4.57 13.93 -23.50
CA ALA A 233 5.19 13.94 -22.18
C ALA A 233 4.63 15.08 -21.30
N THR A 234 4.32 16.23 -21.90
CA THR A 234 3.65 17.34 -21.19
C THR A 234 2.22 16.98 -20.81
N GLU A 235 1.46 16.31 -21.68
CA GLU A 235 0.12 15.77 -21.36
C GLU A 235 0.19 14.82 -20.16
N ALA A 236 1.20 13.95 -20.12
CA ALA A 236 1.42 13.04 -19.00
C ALA A 236 1.73 13.80 -17.70
N LEU A 237 2.60 14.81 -17.74
CA LEU A 237 2.90 15.67 -16.59
C LEU A 237 1.66 16.43 -16.08
N ILE A 238 0.82 16.95 -17.00
CA ILE A 238 -0.45 17.61 -16.64
C ILE A 238 -1.38 16.61 -15.96
N CYS A 239 -1.59 15.44 -16.57
CA CYS A 239 -2.50 14.41 -16.03
C CYS A 239 -2.02 13.86 -14.68
N ALA A 240 -0.71 13.77 -14.48
CA ALA A 240 -0.08 13.37 -13.22
C ALA A 240 -0.14 14.46 -12.12
N GLY A 241 -0.51 15.70 -12.46
CA GLY A 241 -0.60 16.81 -11.52
C GLY A 241 0.65 17.64 -11.36
N ALA A 242 1.70 17.39 -12.15
CA ALA A 242 2.97 18.11 -12.04
C ALA A 242 2.86 19.61 -12.34
N LEU A 243 1.80 20.04 -13.04
CA LEU A 243 1.56 21.43 -13.43
C LEU A 243 0.34 22.05 -12.74
N ASP A 244 -0.21 21.43 -11.69
CA ASP A 244 -1.42 21.90 -10.99
C ASP A 244 -1.29 23.33 -10.42
N ALA A 245 -0.05 23.81 -10.20
CA ALA A 245 0.23 25.18 -9.79
C ALA A 245 -0.17 26.25 -10.82
N PHE A 246 -0.42 25.88 -12.09
CA PHE A 246 -0.69 26.83 -13.19
C PHE A 246 -2.17 26.91 -13.59
N GLY A 247 -3.03 26.08 -12.99
CA GLY A 247 -4.44 25.97 -13.33
C GLY A 247 -4.93 24.53 -13.20
N HIS A 248 -6.24 24.32 -13.34
CA HIS A 248 -6.78 22.96 -13.26
C HIS A 248 -6.44 22.16 -14.53
N ARG A 249 -6.26 20.84 -14.38
CA ARG A 249 -5.73 19.97 -15.45
C ARG A 249 -6.52 20.00 -16.76
N ALA A 250 -7.85 20.14 -16.68
CA ALA A 250 -8.71 20.28 -17.86
C ALA A 250 -8.37 21.53 -18.69
N GLN A 251 -8.09 22.65 -18.02
CA GLN A 251 -7.67 23.92 -18.62
C GLN A 251 -6.31 23.78 -19.29
N LEU A 252 -5.34 23.21 -18.57
CA LEU A 252 -3.97 23.02 -19.04
C LEU A 252 -3.95 22.10 -20.27
N LEU A 253 -4.70 21.01 -20.25
CA LEU A 253 -4.77 20.08 -21.37
C LEU A 253 -5.46 20.70 -22.59
N ALA A 254 -6.58 21.41 -22.39
CA ALA A 254 -7.29 22.08 -23.47
C ALA A 254 -6.48 23.22 -24.11
N GLY A 255 -5.66 23.92 -23.32
CA GLY A 255 -4.78 25.00 -23.80
C GLY A 255 -3.44 24.54 -24.35
N LEU A 256 -3.10 23.26 -24.24
CA LEU A 256 -1.77 22.74 -24.55
C LEU A 256 -1.36 22.99 -26.01
N ASP A 257 -2.28 22.76 -26.95
CA ASP A 257 -1.99 22.87 -28.39
C ASP A 257 -1.68 24.30 -28.79
N THR A 258 -2.48 25.23 -28.29
CA THR A 258 -2.28 26.66 -28.48
C THR A 258 -0.96 27.10 -27.85
N ALA A 259 -0.64 26.63 -26.64
CA ALA A 259 0.60 26.98 -25.96
C ALA A 259 1.84 26.47 -26.73
N PHE A 260 1.84 25.22 -27.21
CA PHE A 260 2.93 24.68 -28.02
C PHE A 260 3.10 25.44 -29.34
N ALA A 261 2.00 25.76 -30.03
CA ALA A 261 2.04 26.48 -31.31
C ALA A 261 2.65 27.89 -31.14
N GLU A 262 2.25 28.60 -30.08
CA GLU A 262 2.77 29.94 -29.78
C GLU A 262 4.27 29.90 -29.41
N VAL A 263 4.70 28.96 -28.55
CA VAL A 263 6.12 28.85 -28.19
C VAL A 263 6.98 28.48 -29.41
N GLN A 264 6.51 27.57 -30.27
CA GLN A 264 7.22 27.20 -31.50
C GLN A 264 7.33 28.38 -32.47
N ALA A 265 6.27 29.17 -32.63
CA ALA A 265 6.29 30.38 -33.45
C ALA A 265 7.33 31.38 -32.92
N ARG A 266 7.39 31.61 -31.61
CA ARG A 266 8.38 32.50 -30.99
C ARG A 266 9.81 32.01 -31.17
N GLN A 267 10.08 30.73 -30.91
CA GLN A 267 11.41 30.14 -31.12
C GLN A 267 11.84 30.24 -32.60
N ALA A 268 10.90 30.13 -33.54
CA ALA A 268 11.17 30.32 -34.97
C ALA A 268 11.46 31.79 -35.33
N GLU A 269 10.72 32.75 -34.78
CA GLU A 269 10.97 34.19 -34.96
C GLU A 269 12.34 34.62 -34.43
N GLU A 270 12.72 34.12 -33.25
CA GLU A 270 14.04 34.35 -32.64
C GLU A 270 15.16 33.74 -33.49
N ALA A 271 15.01 32.48 -33.91
CA ALA A 271 15.98 31.80 -34.78
C ALA A 271 16.12 32.47 -36.15
N ALA A 272 15.04 33.07 -36.67
CA ALA A 272 15.04 33.84 -37.91
C ALA A 272 15.65 35.25 -37.75
N GLY A 273 16.06 35.66 -36.54
CA GLY A 273 16.66 36.97 -36.26
C GLY A 273 15.68 38.14 -36.39
N GLN A 274 14.37 37.88 -36.45
CA GLN A 274 13.34 38.91 -36.64
C GLN A 274 13.04 39.74 -35.39
N ALA A 275 13.59 39.38 -34.23
CA ALA A 275 13.46 40.16 -33.00
C ALA A 275 14.07 41.59 -33.11
N SER A 276 14.98 41.83 -34.08
CA SER A 276 15.74 43.08 -34.19
C SER A 276 15.32 44.00 -35.35
N LEU A 277 14.35 43.63 -36.20
CA LEU A 277 14.00 44.39 -37.41
C LEU A 277 12.96 45.50 -37.21
N PHE A 278 12.29 45.55 -36.05
CA PHE A 278 11.38 46.63 -35.64
C PHE A 278 11.82 47.27 -34.32
N GLY A 279 13.13 47.44 -34.15
CA GLY A 279 13.74 48.07 -32.98
C GLY A 279 13.20 49.48 -32.72
N GLY A 280 12.26 49.57 -31.79
CA GLY A 280 11.77 50.78 -31.15
C GLY A 280 11.34 50.41 -29.73
N GLU A 281 11.74 51.23 -28.77
CA GLU A 281 11.64 51.02 -27.32
C GLU A 281 10.32 50.36 -26.86
N ALA A 282 10.47 49.36 -25.98
CA ALA A 282 9.48 48.37 -25.54
C ALA A 282 9.20 47.27 -26.57
N ALA A 283 9.99 46.20 -26.53
CA ALA A 283 9.50 44.89 -26.95
C ALA A 283 8.16 44.67 -26.24
N VAL A 284 7.05 44.74 -26.97
CA VAL A 284 5.71 44.54 -26.41
C VAL A 284 5.76 43.17 -25.75
N ALA A 285 5.70 43.13 -24.42
CA ALA A 285 5.66 41.88 -23.68
C ALA A 285 4.44 41.11 -24.17
N ARG A 286 4.65 40.16 -25.10
CA ARG A 286 3.55 39.37 -25.66
C ARG A 286 3.02 38.52 -24.51
N HIS A 287 1.88 38.95 -23.97
CA HIS A 287 1.21 38.26 -22.87
C HIS A 287 1.00 36.79 -23.24
N ALA A 288 1.26 35.90 -22.28
CA ALA A 288 0.96 34.49 -22.43
C ALA A 288 -0.53 34.34 -22.81
N PRO A 289 -0.86 33.48 -23.79
CA PRO A 289 -2.26 33.23 -24.13
C PRO A 289 -3.01 32.72 -22.89
N PRO A 290 -4.19 33.27 -22.58
CA PRO A 290 -4.96 32.82 -21.43
C PRO A 290 -5.41 31.37 -21.62
N LEU A 291 -5.44 30.60 -20.52
CA LEU A 291 -5.98 29.25 -20.55
C LEU A 291 -7.48 29.28 -20.90
N PRO A 292 -7.98 28.31 -21.70
CA PRO A 292 -9.36 28.27 -22.13
C PRO A 292 -10.29 28.03 -20.93
N ARG A 293 -11.44 28.70 -20.90
CA ARG A 293 -12.45 28.48 -19.84
C ARG A 293 -13.23 27.19 -20.14
N VAL A 294 -12.83 26.11 -19.49
CA VAL A 294 -13.51 24.81 -19.54
C VAL A 294 -13.86 24.34 -18.13
N PRO A 295 -14.92 23.54 -17.93
CA PRO A 295 -15.21 22.94 -16.63
C PRO A 295 -14.04 22.08 -16.13
N GLU A 296 -13.85 22.04 -14.81
CA GLU A 296 -12.91 21.11 -14.19
C GLU A 296 -13.36 19.65 -14.42
N TRP A 297 -12.40 18.74 -14.52
CA TRP A 297 -12.73 17.32 -14.63
C TRP A 297 -13.42 16.86 -13.35
N GLN A 298 -14.49 16.09 -13.54
CA GLN A 298 -15.07 15.31 -12.47
C GLN A 298 -14.03 14.31 -11.95
N GLU A 299 -14.09 14.03 -10.64
CA GLU A 299 -13.10 13.21 -9.95
C GLU A 299 -12.82 11.86 -10.63
N PRO A 300 -13.80 11.08 -11.13
CA PRO A 300 -13.52 9.81 -11.80
C PRO A 300 -12.64 9.96 -13.04
N VAL A 301 -12.85 11.03 -13.81
CA VAL A 301 -12.05 11.33 -15.00
C VAL A 301 -10.64 11.75 -14.61
N ARG A 302 -10.51 12.56 -13.55
CA ARG A 302 -9.20 12.97 -13.01
C ARG A 302 -8.41 11.76 -12.52
N LEU A 303 -9.01 10.93 -11.69
CA LEU A 303 -8.41 9.72 -11.12
C LEU A 303 -8.03 8.69 -12.20
N ALA A 304 -8.86 8.50 -13.22
CA ALA A 304 -8.53 7.61 -14.33
C ALA A 304 -7.29 8.07 -15.09
N ARG A 305 -7.15 9.38 -15.36
CA ARG A 305 -5.98 9.96 -16.03
C ARG A 305 -4.73 9.95 -15.15
N GLU A 306 -4.87 10.14 -13.84
CA GLU A 306 -3.77 9.92 -12.89
C GLU A 306 -3.28 8.48 -12.95
N LYS A 307 -4.20 7.52 -12.88
CA LYS A 307 -3.83 6.11 -12.94
C LYS A 307 -3.14 5.74 -14.26
N GLU A 308 -3.60 6.29 -15.38
CA GLU A 308 -2.96 6.06 -16.68
C GLU A 308 -1.48 6.53 -16.71
N THR A 309 -1.18 7.63 -16.02
CA THR A 309 0.13 8.30 -16.05
C THR A 309 1.06 7.93 -14.90
N LEU A 310 0.51 7.59 -13.74
CA LEU A 310 1.25 7.26 -12.51
C LEU A 310 1.16 5.77 -12.15
N GLY A 311 0.15 5.05 -12.65
CA GLY A 311 -0.16 3.67 -12.29
C GLY A 311 -1.08 3.50 -11.08
N PHE A 312 -1.37 4.59 -10.33
CA PHE A 312 -2.21 4.58 -9.13
C PHE A 312 -2.90 5.94 -8.90
N PHE A 313 -3.79 5.98 -7.90
CA PHE A 313 -4.52 7.18 -7.49
C PHE A 313 -3.73 7.97 -6.43
N ILE A 314 -3.37 9.22 -6.73
CA ILE A 314 -2.56 10.07 -5.84
C ILE A 314 -3.35 11.22 -5.20
N SER A 315 -4.31 11.82 -5.93
CA SER A 315 -5.07 12.98 -5.43
C SER A 315 -6.32 12.63 -4.63
N GLY A 316 -6.68 11.35 -4.53
CA GLY A 316 -7.88 10.89 -3.85
C GLY A 316 -8.03 9.37 -3.88
N HIS A 317 -9.07 8.87 -3.24
CA HIS A 317 -9.41 7.45 -3.25
C HIS A 317 -10.70 7.25 -4.05
N PRO A 318 -10.79 6.27 -4.97
CA PRO A 318 -12.03 5.96 -5.70
C PRO A 318 -13.29 5.74 -4.84
N LEU A 319 -13.11 5.44 -3.55
CA LEU A 319 -14.20 5.21 -2.60
C LEU A 319 -14.78 6.51 -2.07
N GLU A 320 -14.12 7.66 -2.26
CA GLU A 320 -14.54 8.95 -1.69
C GLU A 320 -15.98 9.30 -2.09
N ARG A 321 -16.34 9.07 -3.37
CA ARG A 321 -17.72 9.26 -3.88
C ARG A 321 -18.75 8.41 -3.14
N LEU A 322 -18.34 7.24 -2.67
CA LEU A 322 -19.21 6.27 -2.00
C LEU A 322 -18.91 6.20 -0.50
N ARG A 323 -18.24 7.19 0.08
CA ARG A 323 -17.86 7.22 1.50
C ARG A 323 -19.03 6.89 2.42
N ASP A 324 -20.18 7.53 2.19
CA ASP A 324 -21.37 7.30 3.01
C ASP A 324 -21.93 5.87 2.88
N VAL A 325 -21.82 5.26 1.70
CA VAL A 325 -22.22 3.86 1.47
C VAL A 325 -21.22 2.91 2.15
N VAL A 326 -19.92 3.21 2.01
CA VAL A 326 -18.83 2.48 2.66
C VAL A 326 -18.97 2.54 4.17
N GLU A 327 -19.29 3.68 4.76
CA GLU A 327 -19.52 3.81 6.20
C GLU A 327 -20.80 3.10 6.67
N ALA A 328 -21.84 3.05 5.83
CA ALA A 328 -23.09 2.36 6.14
C ALA A 328 -22.94 0.83 6.15
N PHE A 329 -22.16 0.25 5.23
CA PHE A 329 -21.99 -1.21 5.09
C PHE A 329 -20.67 -1.76 5.62
N GLY A 330 -19.59 -0.99 5.54
CA GLY A 330 -18.24 -1.33 6.00
C GLY A 330 -18.11 -1.17 7.50
N SER A 331 -18.83 -2.01 8.25
CA SER A 331 -18.77 -2.06 9.71
C SER A 331 -17.38 -2.43 10.25
N THR A 332 -16.52 -2.95 9.37
CA THR A 332 -15.17 -3.39 9.69
C THR A 332 -14.18 -2.65 8.79
N ARG A 333 -13.13 -2.09 9.39
CA ARG A 333 -12.00 -1.50 8.67
C ARG A 333 -10.98 -2.58 8.36
N THR A 334 -10.23 -2.45 7.26
CA THR A 334 -9.13 -3.37 6.96
C THR A 334 -8.05 -3.38 8.05
N SER A 335 -7.91 -2.29 8.82
CA SER A 335 -7.02 -2.20 9.99
C SER A 335 -7.43 -3.11 11.14
N ASP A 336 -8.72 -3.43 11.28
CA ASP A 336 -9.27 -4.09 12.46
C ASP A 336 -9.34 -5.62 12.29
N LEU A 337 -8.88 -6.15 11.16
CA LEU A 337 -8.99 -7.57 10.81
C LEU A 337 -8.22 -8.46 11.78
N LYS A 338 -7.07 -8.00 12.29
CA LYS A 338 -6.25 -8.71 13.27
C LYS A 338 -7.04 -9.10 14.52
N GLU A 339 -7.90 -8.21 15.01
CA GLU A 339 -8.69 -8.40 16.24
C GLU A 339 -9.96 -9.22 15.98
N ARG A 340 -10.29 -9.49 14.71
CA ARG A 340 -11.54 -10.15 14.29
C ARG A 340 -11.32 -11.57 13.77
N GLY A 341 -10.22 -12.21 14.13
CA GLY A 341 -9.92 -13.60 13.75
C GLY A 341 -11.11 -14.54 13.95
N GLY A 342 -11.53 -15.22 12.88
CA GLY A 342 -12.65 -16.15 12.90
C GLY A 342 -14.05 -15.54 12.88
N GLN A 343 -14.19 -14.21 12.85
CA GLN A 343 -15.49 -13.52 12.80
C GLN A 343 -15.92 -13.24 11.34
N PRO A 344 -17.24 -13.16 11.07
CA PRO A 344 -17.75 -12.63 9.82
C PRO A 344 -17.51 -11.11 9.74
N VAL A 345 -17.15 -10.62 8.57
CA VAL A 345 -16.85 -9.21 8.30
C VAL A 345 -17.42 -8.78 6.96
N ASP A 346 -17.83 -7.51 6.90
CA ASP A 346 -18.19 -6.81 5.68
C ASP A 346 -17.15 -5.71 5.43
N LEU A 347 -16.49 -5.77 4.28
CA LEU A 347 -15.43 -4.86 3.85
C LEU A 347 -15.84 -4.18 2.55
N ALA A 348 -15.91 -2.85 2.56
CA ALA A 348 -16.14 -2.06 1.37
C ALA A 348 -14.82 -1.46 0.90
N GLY A 349 -14.44 -1.71 -0.36
CA GLY A 349 -13.13 -1.33 -0.86
C GLY A 349 -13.01 -1.31 -2.38
N VAL A 350 -11.87 -0.85 -2.86
CA VAL A 350 -11.47 -0.97 -4.27
C VAL A 350 -10.59 -2.19 -4.48
N VAL A 351 -10.87 -2.96 -5.52
CA VAL A 351 -10.00 -4.09 -5.91
C VAL A 351 -8.75 -3.55 -6.60
N THR A 352 -7.58 -3.69 -5.98
CA THR A 352 -6.32 -3.17 -6.53
C THR A 352 -5.56 -4.21 -7.35
N SER A 353 -5.65 -5.49 -6.99
CA SER A 353 -5.05 -6.58 -7.75
C SER A 353 -5.84 -7.88 -7.63
N VAL A 354 -5.74 -8.71 -8.67
CA VAL A 354 -6.42 -9.99 -8.78
C VAL A 354 -5.45 -11.02 -9.36
N ALA A 355 -5.10 -12.03 -8.58
CA ALA A 355 -4.25 -13.14 -9.00
C ALA A 355 -5.06 -14.44 -9.06
N ARG A 356 -5.14 -15.03 -10.25
CA ARG A 356 -5.80 -16.32 -10.48
C ARG A 356 -4.82 -17.45 -10.20
N GLN A 357 -5.25 -18.44 -9.43
CA GLN A 357 -4.43 -19.60 -9.06
C GLN A 357 -5.20 -20.89 -9.24
N ILE A 358 -4.45 -21.98 -9.47
CA ILE A 358 -4.99 -23.33 -9.54
C ILE A 358 -4.61 -24.06 -8.26
N SER A 359 -5.60 -24.61 -7.57
CA SER A 359 -5.43 -25.40 -6.36
C SER A 359 -4.72 -26.71 -6.68
N ARG A 360 -3.63 -27.01 -5.95
CA ARG A 360 -2.89 -28.28 -6.09
C ARG A 360 -3.66 -29.50 -5.56
N ARG A 361 -4.71 -29.30 -4.77
CA ARG A 361 -5.44 -30.38 -4.09
C ARG A 361 -6.53 -30.98 -4.98
N ASP A 362 -7.24 -30.13 -5.71
CA ASP A 362 -8.45 -30.50 -6.45
C ASP A 362 -8.49 -29.89 -7.86
N ASN A 363 -7.40 -29.25 -8.30
CA ASN A 363 -7.28 -28.59 -9.60
C ASN A 363 -8.35 -27.52 -9.87
N SER A 364 -9.00 -27.00 -8.82
CA SER A 364 -9.99 -25.94 -8.92
C SER A 364 -9.33 -24.56 -9.05
N GLU A 365 -9.96 -23.65 -9.79
CA GLU A 365 -9.52 -22.26 -9.88
C GLU A 365 -9.96 -21.48 -8.63
N TRP A 366 -9.07 -20.63 -8.11
CA TRP A 366 -9.38 -19.73 -7.01
C TRP A 366 -8.66 -18.38 -7.21
N GLY A 367 -9.20 -17.33 -6.60
CA GLY A 367 -8.67 -15.97 -6.71
C GLY A 367 -8.07 -15.46 -5.42
N LYS A 368 -6.86 -14.90 -5.49
CA LYS A 368 -6.31 -14.02 -4.46
C LYS A 368 -6.55 -12.58 -4.89
N VAL A 369 -7.38 -11.85 -4.17
CA VAL A 369 -7.77 -10.47 -4.46
C VAL A 369 -7.21 -9.56 -3.38
N THR A 370 -6.62 -8.43 -3.76
CA THR A 370 -6.21 -7.39 -2.82
C THR A 370 -7.28 -6.30 -2.83
N LEU A 371 -7.87 -6.04 -1.66
CA LEU A 371 -8.87 -5.01 -1.46
C LEU A 371 -8.23 -3.87 -0.67
N GLU A 372 -8.43 -2.63 -1.10
CA GLU A 372 -7.98 -1.42 -0.38
C GLU A 372 -9.19 -0.60 0.08
N ASP A 373 -9.19 -0.17 1.34
CA ASP A 373 -10.14 0.78 1.91
C ASP A 373 -9.40 2.05 2.39
N PHE A 374 -10.12 2.97 3.07
CA PHE A 374 -9.51 4.19 3.62
C PHE A 374 -8.48 3.95 4.73
N HIS A 375 -8.39 2.73 5.27
CA HIS A 375 -7.63 2.38 6.47
C HIS A 375 -6.50 1.37 6.18
N GLY A 376 -6.37 0.92 4.94
CA GLY A 376 -5.29 0.05 4.48
C GLY A 376 -5.77 -0.97 3.46
N SER A 377 -5.04 -2.07 3.36
CA SER A 377 -5.34 -3.18 2.47
C SER A 377 -5.65 -4.47 3.24
N ALA A 378 -6.39 -5.36 2.59
CA ALA A 378 -6.71 -6.69 3.05
C ALA A 378 -6.58 -7.72 1.91
N THR A 379 -6.08 -8.91 2.24
CA THR A 379 -6.06 -10.04 1.32
C THR A 379 -7.38 -10.80 1.39
N ILE A 380 -8.07 -10.91 0.27
CA ILE A 380 -9.29 -11.70 0.12
C ILE A 380 -8.99 -12.98 -0.66
N LEU A 381 -9.39 -14.12 -0.13
CA LEU A 381 -9.22 -15.44 -0.77
C LEU A 381 -10.61 -15.95 -1.18
N ALA A 382 -10.84 -16.00 -2.48
CA ALA A 382 -12.07 -16.51 -3.07
C ALA A 382 -11.81 -17.93 -3.60
N PHE A 383 -12.37 -18.94 -2.93
CA PHE A 383 -12.18 -20.34 -3.32
C PHE A 383 -13.36 -20.86 -4.13
N LYS A 384 -13.07 -21.62 -5.19
CA LYS A 384 -14.00 -22.46 -5.95
C LYS A 384 -15.33 -21.74 -6.24
N ASP A 385 -16.41 -22.09 -5.56
CA ASP A 385 -17.76 -21.61 -5.83
C ASP A 385 -17.87 -20.09 -5.60
N ALA A 386 -17.16 -19.56 -4.59
CA ALA A 386 -17.10 -18.12 -4.33
C ALA A 386 -16.35 -17.36 -5.43
N TRP A 387 -15.30 -17.97 -6.01
CA TRP A 387 -14.58 -17.40 -7.15
C TRP A 387 -15.43 -17.42 -8.42
N GLU A 388 -15.99 -18.58 -8.76
CA GLU A 388 -16.75 -18.75 -10.00
C GLU A 388 -18.00 -17.86 -10.04
N GLY A 389 -18.67 -17.69 -8.90
CA GLY A 389 -19.85 -16.82 -8.77
C GLY A 389 -19.56 -15.32 -8.82
N HIS A 390 -18.34 -14.88 -8.46
CA HIS A 390 -18.05 -13.45 -8.27
C HIS A 390 -16.86 -12.91 -9.08
N LYS A 391 -16.12 -13.74 -9.82
CA LYS A 391 -14.94 -13.32 -10.62
C LYS A 391 -15.23 -12.21 -11.63
N ALA A 392 -16.48 -12.11 -12.10
CA ALA A 392 -16.90 -11.03 -13.01
C ALA A 392 -16.98 -9.66 -12.30
N LEU A 393 -17.29 -9.65 -11.00
CA LEU A 393 -17.37 -8.45 -10.17
C LEU A 393 -16.00 -8.08 -9.58
N LEU A 394 -15.17 -9.09 -9.29
CA LEU A 394 -13.83 -8.93 -8.72
C LEU A 394 -12.80 -8.63 -9.83
N GLN A 395 -12.97 -7.49 -10.47
CA GLN A 395 -12.05 -6.96 -11.48
C GLN A 395 -11.19 -5.85 -10.87
N GLN A 396 -10.02 -5.59 -11.44
CA GLN A 396 -9.22 -4.43 -11.04
C GLN A 396 -10.05 -3.14 -11.18
N ASP A 397 -9.94 -2.26 -10.19
CA ASP A 397 -10.69 -1.00 -10.02
C ASP A 397 -12.18 -1.14 -9.69
N ALA A 398 -12.69 -2.36 -9.52
CA ALA A 398 -14.07 -2.55 -9.09
C ALA A 398 -14.25 -2.06 -7.64
N LEU A 399 -15.29 -1.25 -7.42
CA LEU A 399 -15.74 -0.81 -6.10
C LEU A 399 -16.72 -1.84 -5.56
N VAL A 400 -16.30 -2.59 -4.54
CA VAL A 400 -17.03 -3.78 -4.07
C VAL A 400 -17.27 -3.74 -2.57
N LEU A 401 -18.44 -4.27 -2.17
CA LEU A 401 -18.70 -4.73 -0.82
C LEU A 401 -18.46 -6.25 -0.80
N ILE A 402 -17.52 -6.66 0.04
CA ILE A 402 -17.15 -8.05 0.26
C ILE A 402 -17.66 -8.49 1.63
N SER A 403 -18.41 -9.58 1.66
CA SER A 403 -18.79 -10.29 2.87
C SER A 403 -17.99 -11.58 2.96
N GLY A 404 -17.43 -11.86 4.14
CA GLY A 404 -16.62 -13.06 4.33
C GLY A 404 -16.24 -13.32 5.77
N LYS A 405 -15.33 -14.26 5.98
CA LYS A 405 -14.85 -14.66 7.31
C LYS A 405 -13.34 -14.48 7.43
N VAL A 406 -12.90 -13.80 8.48
CA VAL A 406 -11.47 -13.61 8.77
C VAL A 406 -10.82 -14.94 9.17
N SER A 407 -9.62 -15.23 8.67
CA SER A 407 -8.85 -16.39 9.10
C SER A 407 -8.57 -16.34 10.60
N GLY A 408 -8.90 -17.42 11.31
CA GLY A 408 -8.58 -17.60 12.73
C GLY A 408 -7.38 -18.50 12.97
N ARG A 409 -6.48 -18.65 11.99
CA ARG A 409 -5.30 -19.52 12.11
C ARG A 409 -4.15 -18.75 12.77
N GLU A 410 -3.49 -19.35 13.76
CA GLU A 410 -2.34 -18.76 14.48
C GLU A 410 -1.24 -18.25 13.52
N ARG A 411 -0.98 -18.98 12.42
CA ARG A 411 0.04 -18.60 11.43
C ARG A 411 -0.28 -17.30 10.65
N ASP A 412 -1.55 -16.88 10.65
CA ASP A 412 -2.04 -15.72 9.90
C ASP A 412 -2.33 -14.52 10.86
N GLU A 413 -1.90 -14.57 12.14
CA GLU A 413 -2.24 -13.58 13.17
C GLU A 413 -1.79 -12.13 12.88
N GLU A 414 -0.74 -11.92 12.09
CA GLU A 414 -0.28 -10.56 11.77
C GLU A 414 -1.03 -9.91 10.62
N ASP A 415 -1.47 -10.70 9.63
CA ASP A 415 -2.24 -10.24 8.46
C ASP A 415 -3.25 -11.32 8.03
N PRO A 416 -4.37 -11.45 8.74
CA PRO A 416 -5.30 -12.54 8.52
C PRO A 416 -6.10 -12.33 7.23
N PRO A 417 -6.04 -13.25 6.26
CA PRO A 417 -6.84 -13.13 5.04
C PRO A 417 -8.33 -13.32 5.34
N VAL A 418 -9.18 -12.72 4.51
CA VAL A 418 -10.63 -12.91 4.56
C VAL A 418 -11.04 -13.93 3.50
N PHE A 419 -11.77 -14.96 3.91
CA PHE A 419 -12.37 -15.94 3.01
C PHE A 419 -13.67 -15.38 2.46
N LEU A 420 -13.77 -15.27 1.14
CA LEU A 420 -14.92 -14.67 0.46
C LEU A 420 -16.15 -15.58 0.57
N ASP A 421 -17.27 -15.02 1.04
CA ASP A 421 -18.59 -15.64 0.96
C ASP A 421 -19.42 -15.02 -0.18
N SER A 422 -19.45 -13.68 -0.28
CA SER A 422 -20.14 -12.97 -1.36
C SER A 422 -19.51 -11.61 -1.68
N ALA A 423 -19.70 -11.15 -2.92
CA ALA A 423 -19.30 -9.82 -3.35
C ALA A 423 -20.44 -9.11 -4.11
N LEU A 424 -20.57 -7.80 -3.90
CA LEU A 424 -21.52 -6.93 -4.60
C LEU A 424 -20.81 -5.66 -5.06
N LEU A 425 -21.25 -5.05 -6.16
CA LEU A 425 -20.76 -3.71 -6.52
C LEU A 425 -21.35 -2.69 -5.56
N LEU A 426 -20.54 -1.73 -5.11
CA LEU A 426 -21.01 -0.67 -4.23
C LEU A 426 -22.05 0.23 -4.90
N ASP A 427 -21.94 0.45 -6.22
CA ASP A 427 -22.93 1.21 -6.98
C ASP A 427 -24.31 0.53 -6.94
N ASP A 428 -24.38 -0.80 -7.04
CA ASP A 428 -25.65 -1.55 -6.98
C ASP A 428 -26.36 -1.40 -5.63
N LEU A 429 -25.62 -1.09 -4.55
CA LEU A 429 -26.21 -0.89 -3.23
C LEU A 429 -27.02 0.41 -3.16
N THR A 430 -26.63 1.43 -3.91
CA THR A 430 -27.35 2.73 -3.94
C THR A 430 -28.75 2.59 -4.53
N ASP A 431 -28.94 1.66 -5.47
CA ASP A 431 -30.22 1.37 -6.11
C ASP A 431 -31.00 0.21 -5.45
N SER A 432 -30.49 -0.31 -4.34
CA SER A 432 -31.08 -1.41 -3.59
C SER A 432 -31.95 -0.94 -2.42
N GLU A 433 -32.86 -1.80 -1.93
CA GLU A 433 -33.63 -1.52 -0.70
C GLU A 433 -32.83 -1.75 0.60
N ARG A 434 -31.51 -1.89 0.51
CA ARG A 434 -30.62 -2.22 1.64
C ARG A 434 -30.09 -0.99 2.39
N LEU A 435 -30.36 0.21 1.87
CA LEU A 435 -29.98 1.49 2.48
C LEU A 435 -31.20 2.25 2.99
N ALA A 436 -31.01 3.04 4.04
CA ALA A 436 -31.95 4.06 4.48
C ALA A 436 -31.22 5.37 4.75
N VAL A 437 -31.89 6.51 4.51
CA VAL A 437 -31.36 7.83 4.88
C VAL A 437 -31.86 8.15 6.29
N GLN A 438 -30.95 8.20 7.26
CA GLN A 438 -31.26 8.59 8.62
C GLN A 438 -31.01 10.09 8.81
N ILE A 439 -32.02 10.78 9.35
CA ILE A 439 -32.01 12.20 9.65
C ILE A 439 -32.24 12.39 11.14
N GLU A 440 -31.28 13.00 11.83
CA GLU A 440 -31.41 13.41 13.23
C GLU A 440 -32.09 14.78 13.30
N LEU A 441 -33.25 14.84 13.96
CA LEU A 441 -34.03 16.05 14.17
C LEU A 441 -33.95 16.44 15.65
N ASP A 442 -33.34 17.58 15.90
CA ASP A 442 -33.31 18.21 17.23
C ASP A 442 -34.20 19.45 17.21
N PHE A 443 -35.42 19.31 17.74
CA PHE A 443 -36.40 20.39 17.83
C PHE A 443 -36.12 21.36 18.99
N GLU A 444 -35.21 21.02 19.90
CA GLU A 444 -34.80 21.87 21.02
C GLU A 444 -33.55 22.69 20.69
N ALA A 445 -32.96 22.49 19.50
CA ALA A 445 -31.83 23.26 19.02
C ALA A 445 -32.19 24.75 18.84
N SER A 446 -31.20 25.63 19.04
CA SER A 446 -31.33 27.09 18.86
C SER A 446 -31.87 27.50 17.49
N ARG A 447 -31.64 26.66 16.48
CA ARG A 447 -32.27 26.74 15.16
C ARG A 447 -32.97 25.40 14.87
N PRO A 448 -34.30 25.32 15.05
CA PRO A 448 -35.03 24.09 14.76
C PRO A 448 -34.98 23.79 13.25
N PRO A 449 -35.01 22.50 12.86
CA PRO A 449 -34.92 22.09 11.46
C PRO A 449 -36.17 22.54 10.68
N ASP A 450 -35.97 23.12 9.49
CA ASP A 450 -37.06 23.47 8.57
C ASP A 450 -37.58 22.21 7.87
N ILE A 451 -38.60 21.59 8.47
CA ILE A 451 -39.20 20.34 7.98
C ILE A 451 -39.83 20.51 6.60
N ALA A 452 -40.36 21.70 6.28
CA ALA A 452 -40.96 21.95 4.97
C ALA A 452 -39.88 21.91 3.87
N ARG A 453 -38.73 22.55 4.13
CA ARG A 453 -37.59 22.54 3.21
C ARG A 453 -36.96 21.16 3.09
N VAL A 454 -36.82 20.42 4.20
CA VAL A 454 -36.36 19.02 4.17
C VAL A 454 -37.28 18.17 3.31
N ARG A 455 -38.61 18.29 3.47
CA ARG A 455 -39.58 17.55 2.65
C ARG A 455 -39.47 17.90 1.16
N GLU A 456 -39.20 19.17 0.83
CA GLU A 456 -39.00 19.61 -0.56
C GLU A 456 -37.74 18.97 -1.17
N VAL A 457 -36.62 18.94 -0.44
CA VAL A 457 -35.40 18.25 -0.89
C VAL A 457 -35.67 16.77 -1.11
N LEU A 458 -36.30 16.08 -0.15
CA LEU A 458 -36.63 14.66 -0.28
C LEU A 458 -37.56 14.40 -1.48
N ALA A 459 -38.52 15.28 -1.76
CA ALA A 459 -39.43 15.15 -2.89
C ALA A 459 -38.75 15.38 -4.26
N ARG A 460 -37.68 16.19 -4.32
CA ARG A 460 -36.89 16.42 -5.55
C ARG A 460 -36.00 15.22 -5.92
N HIS A 461 -35.71 14.35 -4.96
CA HIS A 461 -34.80 13.21 -5.13
C HIS A 461 -35.51 11.86 -4.89
N PRO A 462 -36.54 11.48 -5.68
CA PRO A 462 -37.27 10.24 -5.46
C PRO A 462 -36.39 9.00 -5.69
N GLY A 463 -36.54 8.00 -4.83
CA GLY A 463 -35.79 6.73 -4.94
C GLY A 463 -36.37 5.63 -4.07
N LYS A 464 -35.58 4.58 -3.80
CA LYS A 464 -36.03 3.37 -3.08
C LYS A 464 -35.65 3.34 -1.60
N ALA A 465 -34.67 4.15 -1.18
CA ALA A 465 -34.20 4.13 0.20
C ALA A 465 -35.23 4.82 1.12
N PRO A 466 -35.78 4.14 2.14
CA PRO A 466 -36.68 4.79 3.09
C PRO A 466 -35.96 5.87 3.90
N VAL A 467 -36.70 6.89 4.29
CA VAL A 467 -36.21 7.93 5.21
C VAL A 467 -36.58 7.58 6.64
N GLU A 468 -35.59 7.57 7.53
CA GLU A 468 -35.76 7.40 8.97
C GLU A 468 -35.41 8.69 9.71
N PHE A 469 -36.22 9.06 10.69
CA PHE A 469 -36.01 10.22 11.53
C PHE A 469 -35.67 9.76 12.94
N ARG A 470 -34.58 10.28 13.51
CA ARG A 470 -34.24 10.12 14.92
C ARG A 470 -34.53 11.45 15.61
N VAL A 471 -35.48 11.47 16.55
CA VAL A 471 -35.99 12.72 17.13
C VAL A 471 -35.49 12.91 18.56
N GLY A 472 -34.78 14.01 18.84
CA GLY A 472 -34.25 14.37 20.16
C GLY A 472 -32.81 13.92 20.43
N GLN A 473 -32.26 14.31 21.59
CA GLN A 473 -30.91 13.93 22.02
C GLN A 473 -30.89 12.63 22.85
N ASP A 474 -29.74 11.98 22.89
CA ASP A 474 -29.53 10.75 23.67
C ASP A 474 -29.36 11.08 25.16
N ASN A 475 -30.47 11.34 25.83
CA ASN A 475 -30.51 11.72 27.25
C ASN A 475 -30.40 10.48 28.17
N GLY A 476 -29.64 9.45 27.76
CA GLY A 476 -29.56 8.14 28.42
C GLY A 476 -30.68 7.17 28.02
N ARG A 477 -31.50 7.50 27.02
CA ARG A 477 -32.45 6.60 26.34
C ARG A 477 -32.30 6.78 24.82
N PRO A 478 -32.25 5.69 24.04
CA PRO A 478 -32.09 5.80 22.60
C PRO A 478 -33.24 6.61 22.00
N ALA A 479 -32.88 7.72 21.34
CA ALA A 479 -33.86 8.61 20.71
C ALA A 479 -34.80 7.84 19.76
N PRO A 480 -36.11 8.12 19.78
CA PRO A 480 -37.11 7.41 18.99
C PRO A 480 -36.81 7.48 17.50
N ARG A 481 -36.88 6.32 16.84
CA ARG A 481 -36.72 6.17 15.38
C ARG A 481 -38.09 6.10 14.72
N LEU A 482 -38.39 7.06 13.86
CA LEU A 482 -39.62 7.14 13.08
C LEU A 482 -39.31 6.89 11.61
N ARG A 483 -39.87 5.82 11.04
CA ARG A 483 -39.74 5.55 9.60
C ARG A 483 -40.87 6.22 8.82
N SER A 484 -40.51 6.95 7.76
CA SER A 484 -41.52 7.47 6.84
C SER A 484 -42.19 6.33 6.08
N ARG A 485 -43.52 6.39 5.97
CA ARG A 485 -44.31 5.41 5.20
C ARG A 485 -44.39 5.76 3.71
N SER A 486 -44.16 7.02 3.36
CA SER A 486 -44.42 7.55 2.02
C SER A 486 -43.20 8.18 1.36
N LEU A 487 -42.14 8.50 2.13
CA LEU A 487 -40.94 9.14 1.61
C LEU A 487 -39.85 8.10 1.43
N CYS A 488 -39.49 7.88 0.17
CA CYS A 488 -38.30 7.16 -0.23
C CYS A 488 -37.48 8.06 -1.16
N VAL A 489 -36.18 8.05 -0.98
CA VAL A 489 -35.25 8.91 -1.71
C VAL A 489 -34.12 8.13 -2.34
N ARG A 490 -33.43 8.73 -3.30
CA ARG A 490 -32.20 8.17 -3.84
C ARG A 490 -31.06 8.48 -2.85
N PRO A 491 -30.30 7.47 -2.38
CA PRO A 491 -29.23 7.66 -1.41
C PRO A 491 -27.92 8.08 -2.11
N ASP A 492 -27.96 9.13 -2.93
CA ASP A 492 -26.80 9.67 -3.64
C ASP A 492 -26.18 10.89 -2.93
N ILE A 493 -24.98 11.27 -3.36
CA ILE A 493 -24.21 12.36 -2.76
C ILE A 493 -24.94 13.71 -2.86
N ASP A 494 -25.68 13.95 -3.94
CA ASP A 494 -26.43 15.19 -4.16
C ASP A 494 -27.56 15.32 -3.13
N THR A 495 -28.33 14.25 -2.93
CA THR A 495 -29.40 14.20 -1.92
C THR A 495 -28.84 14.43 -0.52
N LEU A 496 -27.75 13.76 -0.18
CA LEU A 496 -27.11 13.89 1.13
C LEU A 496 -26.55 15.30 1.34
N ASN A 497 -25.87 15.89 0.35
CA ASN A 497 -25.30 17.22 0.45
C ASN A 497 -26.37 18.31 0.62
N GLU A 498 -27.49 18.22 -0.10
CA GLU A 498 -28.59 19.16 0.07
C GLU A 498 -29.22 19.06 1.47
N LEU A 499 -29.40 17.84 2.00
CA LEU A 499 -29.92 17.62 3.35
C LEU A 499 -28.94 18.10 4.42
N ARG A 500 -27.64 17.84 4.24
CA ARG A 500 -26.56 18.28 5.14
C ARG A 500 -26.39 19.80 5.14
N ALA A 501 -26.54 20.46 4.01
CA ALA A 501 -26.53 21.93 3.94
C ALA A 501 -27.66 22.55 4.78
N LEU A 502 -28.79 21.86 4.93
CA LEU A 502 -29.93 22.32 5.73
C LEU A 502 -29.81 21.95 7.22
N LEU A 503 -29.30 20.76 7.53
CA LEU A 503 -29.39 20.14 8.86
C LEU A 503 -28.04 20.00 9.57
N GLY A 504 -26.93 20.13 8.84
CA GLY A 504 -25.57 19.87 9.28
C GLY A 504 -25.09 18.44 9.01
N ASP A 505 -23.79 18.29 8.72
CA ASP A 505 -23.18 17.03 8.27
C ASP A 505 -23.43 15.84 9.21
N ARG A 506 -23.35 16.09 10.52
CA ARG A 506 -23.46 15.03 11.54
C ARG A 506 -24.86 14.45 11.69
N ARG A 507 -25.88 15.19 11.22
CA ARG A 507 -27.30 14.85 11.40
C ARG A 507 -27.89 14.07 10.23
N VAL A 508 -27.16 13.88 9.13
CA VAL A 508 -27.64 13.14 7.96
C VAL A 508 -26.64 12.05 7.60
N ARG A 509 -27.07 10.80 7.65
CA ARG A 509 -26.21 9.63 7.41
C ARG A 509 -26.95 8.57 6.61
N LEU A 510 -26.20 7.81 5.82
CA LEU A 510 -26.69 6.54 5.29
C LEU A 510 -26.52 5.46 6.35
N ILE A 511 -27.51 4.60 6.46
CA ILE A 511 -27.46 3.42 7.32
C ILE A 511 -27.84 2.19 6.51
N ARG A 512 -27.22 1.05 6.87
CA ARG A 512 -27.66 -0.25 6.40
C ARG A 512 -29.00 -0.62 7.05
N ARG A 513 -29.90 -1.14 6.24
CA ARG A 513 -31.22 -1.61 6.64
C ARG A 513 -31.20 -3.06 7.11
#